data_AF-A0A9E7L036-F1
#
_entry.id   AF-A0A9E7L036-F1
#
_cell.length_a   1.000
_cell.length_b   1.000
_cell.length_c   1.000
_cell.angle_alpha   90.00
_cell.angle_beta   90.00
_cell.angle_gamma   90.00
#
_symmetry.space_group_name_H-M   'P 1'
#
loop_
_entity.id
_entity.type
_entity.pdbx_description
1 polymer ?
#
loop_
_entity_poly.entity_id
_entity_poly.type
_entity_poly.pdbx_seq_one_letter_code
_entity_poly.pdbx_strand_id
1 'polypeptide(L)'
;MEKLSLAITELLAMSLGVDRTHYRDFFEDGRSIMRCNYYPPCPEPELTLGTGPHCDPTSLTILRQDQVEGLEVFDGNRWRSVRPIRDALVVNIGDTFMVRELPLRLLITPKFLPITCTCNIKCSVI
;
A
#
# COMPACT_ATOMS: atom_id res chain seq x y z
N MET A 1 -8.38 -2.64 11.99
CA MET A 1 -8.18 -2.59 10.53
C MET A 1 -8.82 -3.78 9.82
N GLU A 2 -8.90 -4.95 10.46
CA GLU A 2 -9.56 -6.16 9.91
C GLU A 2 -10.97 -5.93 9.33
N LYS A 3 -11.88 -5.28 10.09
CA LYS A 3 -13.24 -4.98 9.60
C LYS A 3 -13.25 -4.17 8.30
N LEU A 4 -12.34 -3.19 8.19
CA LEU A 4 -12.20 -2.37 6.98
C LEU A 4 -11.64 -3.18 5.81
N SER A 5 -10.62 -4.02 6.07
CA SER A 5 -10.07 -4.93 5.07
C SER A 5 -11.13 -5.88 4.51
N LEU A 6 -11.92 -6.51 5.38
CA LEU A 6 -13.03 -7.37 4.96
C LEU A 6 -14.06 -6.62 4.12
N ALA A 7 -14.44 -5.40 4.52
CA ALA A 7 -15.39 -4.59 3.75
C ALA A 7 -14.84 -4.21 2.36
N ILE A 8 -13.56 -3.85 2.25
CA ILE A 8 -12.92 -3.57 0.96
C ILE A 8 -12.89 -4.84 0.09
N THR A 9 -12.53 -5.98 0.66
CA THR A 9 -12.50 -7.27 -0.04
C THR A 9 -13.87 -7.69 -0.57
N GLU A 10 -14.95 -7.45 0.19
CA GLU A 10 -16.32 -7.66 -0.28
C GLU A 10 -16.69 -6.73 -1.45
N LEU A 11 -16.27 -5.46 -1.40
CA LEU A 11 -16.49 -4.51 -2.49
C LEU A 11 -15.72 -4.91 -3.75
N LEU A 12 -14.51 -5.45 -3.61
CA LEU A 12 -13.72 -5.99 -4.72
C LEU A 12 -14.43 -7.20 -5.35
N ALA A 13 -14.92 -8.14 -4.54
CA ALA A 13 -15.70 -9.28 -5.01
C ALA A 13 -16.91 -8.84 -5.86
N MET A 14 -17.71 -7.91 -5.33
CA MET A 14 -18.86 -7.37 -6.05
C MET A 14 -18.46 -6.66 -7.35
N SER A 15 -17.35 -5.91 -7.35
CA SER A 15 -16.87 -5.18 -8.53
C SER A 15 -16.36 -6.10 -9.64
N LEU A 16 -15.86 -7.29 -9.27
CA LEU A 16 -15.43 -8.33 -10.19
C LEU A 16 -16.58 -9.24 -10.66
N GLY A 17 -17.80 -9.03 -10.15
CA GLY A 17 -18.98 -9.80 -10.55
C GLY A 17 -19.07 -11.19 -9.91
N VAL A 18 -18.30 -11.45 -8.85
CA VAL A 18 -18.41 -12.68 -8.05
C VAL A 18 -19.24 -12.44 -6.79
N ASP A 19 -19.58 -13.51 -6.08
CA ASP A 19 -20.35 -13.41 -4.83
C ASP A 19 -19.62 -12.55 -3.79
N ARG A 20 -20.37 -11.73 -3.03
CA ARG A 20 -19.82 -10.82 -2.02
C ARG A 20 -18.91 -11.52 -1.02
N THR A 21 -19.24 -12.74 -0.61
CA THR A 21 -18.44 -13.49 0.36
C THR A 21 -17.39 -14.36 -0.28
N HIS A 22 -17.25 -14.36 -1.61
CA HIS A 22 -16.33 -15.22 -2.35
C HIS A 22 -14.91 -15.17 -1.79
N TYR A 23 -14.37 -13.97 -1.54
CA TYR A 23 -13.02 -13.80 -0.97
C TYR A 23 -12.96 -13.88 0.56
N ARG A 24 -14.10 -13.79 1.26
CA ARG A 24 -14.13 -13.87 2.72
C ARG A 24 -13.62 -15.22 3.19
N ASP A 25 -14.11 -16.29 2.58
CA ASP A 25 -13.77 -17.65 2.98
C ASP A 25 -12.27 -17.95 2.77
N PHE A 26 -11.62 -17.32 1.78
CA PHE A 26 -10.18 -17.46 1.54
C PHE A 26 -9.31 -16.70 2.55
N PHE A 27 -9.84 -15.64 3.16
CA PHE A 27 -9.11 -14.77 4.08
C PHE A 27 -9.67 -14.82 5.51
N GLU A 28 -10.55 -15.76 5.81
CA GLU A 28 -11.21 -15.90 7.12
C GLU A 28 -10.19 -16.12 8.24
N ASP A 29 -9.18 -16.96 8.01
CA ASP A 29 -8.05 -17.20 8.90
C ASP A 29 -6.85 -16.25 8.64
N GLY A 30 -7.06 -15.21 7.83
CA GLY A 30 -6.04 -14.24 7.46
C GLY A 30 -5.51 -13.49 8.68
N ARG A 31 -4.19 -13.37 8.78
CA ARG A 31 -3.54 -12.56 9.82
C ARG A 31 -3.17 -11.20 9.26
N SER A 32 -3.54 -10.16 10.01
CA SER A 32 -3.10 -8.79 9.73
C SER A 32 -1.77 -8.50 10.43
N ILE A 33 -0.81 -7.90 9.73
CA ILE A 33 0.45 -7.43 10.32
C ILE A 33 0.50 -5.91 10.25
N MET A 34 0.77 -5.25 11.39
CA MET A 34 1.04 -3.82 11.40
C MET A 34 2.54 -3.56 11.23
N ARG A 35 2.89 -2.76 10.23
CA ARG A 35 4.25 -2.28 10.01
C ARG A 35 4.28 -0.76 10.06
N CYS A 36 4.98 -0.19 11.02
CA CYS A 36 5.24 1.25 11.08
C CYS A 36 6.66 1.52 10.63
N ASN A 37 6.79 2.25 9.52
CA ASN A 37 8.07 2.64 8.95
C ASN A 37 8.37 4.08 9.34
N TYR A 38 9.60 4.33 9.81
CA TYR A 38 10.12 5.66 10.05
C TYR A 38 11.21 5.96 9.02
N TYR A 39 11.00 6.98 8.19
CA TYR A 39 11.98 7.44 7.21
C TYR A 39 12.57 8.78 7.67
N PRO A 40 13.82 8.80 8.18
CA PRO A 40 14.45 10.05 8.61
C PRO A 40 14.78 10.95 7.40
N PRO A 41 14.99 12.26 7.62
CA PRO A 41 15.48 13.16 6.58
C PRO A 41 16.80 12.66 5.98
N CYS A 42 16.94 12.76 4.66
CA CYS A 42 18.12 12.30 3.94
C CYS A 42 18.86 13.48 3.29
N PRO A 43 20.19 13.62 3.48
CA PRO A 43 20.98 14.66 2.82
C PRO A 43 21.07 14.47 1.30
N GLU A 44 21.05 13.22 0.83
CA GLU A 44 21.21 12.84 -0.57
C GLU A 44 20.00 12.00 -1.05
N PRO A 45 18.80 12.58 -1.09
CA PRO A 45 17.55 11.85 -1.41
C PRO A 45 17.51 11.33 -2.84
N GLU A 46 18.25 11.95 -3.76
CA GLU A 46 18.34 11.52 -5.16
C GLU A 46 19.19 10.25 -5.33
N LEU A 47 20.03 9.93 -4.34
CA LEU A 47 20.92 8.75 -4.35
C LEU A 47 20.43 7.63 -3.43
N THR A 48 19.35 7.87 -2.67
CA THR A 48 18.90 6.96 -1.61
C THR A 48 17.40 6.70 -1.68
N LEU A 49 16.97 5.45 -1.47
CA LEU A 49 15.56 5.08 -1.37
C LEU A 49 15.18 4.72 0.07
N GLY A 50 13.99 5.11 0.52
CA GLY A 50 13.46 4.73 1.83
C GLY A 50 13.24 3.23 1.92
N THR A 51 12.67 2.65 0.87
CA THR A 51 12.58 1.20 0.66
C THR A 51 12.75 0.96 -0.84
N GLY A 52 13.32 -0.17 -1.25
CA GLY A 52 13.45 -0.47 -2.68
C GLY A 52 12.10 -0.67 -3.37
N PRO A 53 12.01 -0.55 -4.71
CA PRO A 53 10.81 -0.91 -5.47
C PRO A 53 10.37 -2.36 -5.18
N HIS A 54 9.11 -2.55 -4.81
CA HIS A 54 8.55 -3.87 -4.53
C HIS A 54 7.06 -3.91 -4.82
N CYS A 55 6.50 -5.12 -4.97
CA CYS A 55 5.08 -5.38 -4.79
C CYS A 55 4.85 -5.87 -3.36
N ASP A 56 3.68 -5.60 -2.80
CA ASP A 56 3.29 -6.20 -1.53
C ASP A 56 2.94 -7.69 -1.77
N PRO A 57 3.54 -8.63 -1.04
CA PRO A 57 3.26 -10.06 -1.24
C PRO A 57 1.88 -10.48 -0.72
N THR A 58 1.20 -9.64 0.09
CA THR A 58 -0.08 -9.98 0.72
C THR A 58 -1.26 -9.69 -0.19
N SER A 59 -2.49 -9.78 0.35
CA SER A 59 -3.70 -9.58 -0.45
C SER A 59 -4.10 -8.11 -0.52
N LEU A 60 -4.03 -7.41 0.61
CA LEU A 60 -4.50 -6.04 0.74
C LEU A 60 -3.62 -5.30 1.76
N THR A 61 -3.05 -4.18 1.34
CA THR A 61 -2.33 -3.27 2.22
C THR A 61 -3.17 -2.01 2.43
N ILE A 62 -3.43 -1.65 3.68
CA ILE A 62 -4.08 -0.39 4.05
C ILE A 62 -3.07 0.49 4.77
N LEU A 63 -2.69 1.59 4.15
CA LEU A 63 -1.63 2.49 4.59
C LEU A 63 -2.20 3.83 5.08
N ARG A 64 -1.80 4.21 6.30
CA ARG A 64 -1.91 5.59 6.78
C ARG A 64 -0.59 6.30 6.53
N GLN A 65 -0.64 7.35 5.69
CA GLN A 65 0.46 8.28 5.50
C GLN A 65 0.34 9.46 6.47
N ASP A 66 1.47 10.04 6.84
CA ASP A 66 1.56 11.38 7.38
C ASP A 66 1.37 12.43 6.28
N GLN A 67 1.61 13.71 6.55
CA GLN A 67 1.37 14.80 5.59
C GLN A 67 2.59 15.08 4.70
N VAL A 68 3.52 14.12 4.63
CA VAL A 68 4.78 14.28 3.92
C VAL A 68 4.80 13.36 2.71
N GLU A 69 5.19 13.91 1.57
CA GLU A 69 5.26 13.16 0.32
C GLU A 69 6.36 12.10 0.36
N GLY A 70 6.32 11.19 -0.62
CA GLY A 70 7.40 10.24 -0.84
C GLY A 70 6.93 8.85 -1.23
N LEU A 71 5.66 8.49 -1.03
CA LEU A 71 5.15 7.24 -1.61
C LEU A 71 4.96 7.42 -3.12
N GLU A 72 5.50 6.51 -3.90
CA GLU A 72 5.31 6.44 -5.34
C GLU A 72 4.80 5.06 -5.77
N VAL A 73 4.05 5.05 -6.87
CA VAL A 73 3.59 3.84 -7.56
C VAL A 73 4.06 3.85 -9.00
N PHE A 74 4.40 2.69 -9.54
CA PHE A 74 4.80 2.54 -10.94
C PHE A 74 3.59 2.16 -11.79
N ASP A 75 3.14 3.08 -12.64
CA ASP A 75 2.00 2.90 -13.52
C ASP A 75 2.25 3.54 -14.89
N GLY A 76 1.93 2.80 -15.96
CA GLY A 76 2.12 3.29 -17.33
C GLY A 76 3.59 3.56 -17.69
N ASN A 77 4.48 2.68 -17.22
CA ASN A 77 5.94 2.77 -17.41
C ASN A 77 6.58 4.03 -16.80
N ARG A 78 5.98 4.58 -15.73
CA ARG A 78 6.51 5.73 -15.00
C ARG A 78 6.17 5.69 -13.52
N TRP A 79 7.03 6.28 -12.70
CA TRP A 79 6.75 6.53 -11.29
C TRP A 79 5.79 7.70 -11.12
N ARG A 80 4.83 7.57 -10.21
CA ARG A 80 3.82 8.58 -9.88
C ARG A 80 3.74 8.75 -8.38
N SER A 81 3.82 9.99 -7.92
CA SER A 81 3.66 10.33 -6.50
C SER A 81 2.21 10.11 -6.05
N VAL A 82 2.06 9.46 -4.90
CA VAL A 82 0.80 9.34 -4.17
C VAL A 82 0.76 10.47 -3.14
N ARG A 83 0.05 11.54 -3.49
CA ARG A 83 -0.08 12.72 -2.62
C ARG A 83 -0.82 12.35 -1.34
N PRO A 84 -0.26 12.65 -0.15
CA PRO A 84 -0.98 12.47 1.09
C PRO A 84 -2.23 13.35 1.13
N ILE A 85 -3.36 12.74 1.53
CA ILE A 85 -4.62 13.45 1.78
C ILE A 85 -4.93 13.32 3.27
N ARG A 86 -5.26 14.44 3.92
CA ARG A 86 -5.63 14.45 5.34
C ARG A 86 -6.81 13.50 5.57
N ASP A 87 -6.68 12.68 6.60
CA ASP A 87 -7.67 11.67 7.02
C ASP A 87 -8.05 10.61 5.97
N ALA A 88 -7.25 10.48 4.91
CA ALA A 88 -7.38 9.41 3.93
C ALA A 88 -6.46 8.22 4.26
N LEU A 89 -6.84 7.06 3.72
CA LEU A 89 -6.04 5.85 3.70
C LEU A 89 -5.70 5.52 2.24
N VAL A 90 -4.48 5.05 2.01
CA VAL A 90 -4.11 4.44 0.73
C VAL A 90 -4.36 2.96 0.81
N VAL A 91 -5.03 2.41 -0.20
CA VAL A 91 -5.32 0.98 -0.31
C VAL A 91 -4.56 0.45 -1.52
N ASN A 92 -3.75 -0.57 -1.31
CA ASN A 92 -3.01 -1.28 -2.35
C ASN A 92 -3.46 -2.75 -2.40
N ILE A 93 -3.58 -3.30 -3.61
CA ILE A 93 -3.87 -4.72 -3.85
C ILE A 93 -2.53 -5.42 -4.07
N GLY A 94 -2.24 -6.41 -3.24
CA GLY A 94 -0.98 -7.14 -3.32
C GLY A 94 -1.05 -8.39 -4.20
N ASP A 95 0.10 -9.03 -4.36
CA ASP A 95 0.31 -10.14 -5.29
C ASP A 95 -0.58 -11.35 -4.96
N THR A 96 -0.87 -11.63 -3.68
CA THR A 96 -1.72 -12.78 -3.30
C THR A 96 -3.14 -12.65 -3.85
N PHE A 97 -3.68 -11.42 -3.92
CA PHE A 97 -4.98 -11.18 -4.53
C PHE A 97 -4.88 -11.23 -6.05
N MET A 98 -3.83 -10.66 -6.64
CA MET A 98 -3.69 -10.57 -8.10
C MET A 98 -3.39 -11.89 -8.80
N VAL A 99 -2.59 -12.79 -8.22
CA VAL A 99 -2.31 -14.12 -8.79
C VAL A 99 -3.59 -14.91 -9.10
N ARG A 100 -4.69 -14.61 -8.40
CA ARG A 100 -5.99 -15.27 -8.60
C ARG A 100 -6.84 -14.64 -9.70
N GLU A 101 -6.62 -13.37 -10.01
CA GLU A 101 -7.53 -12.59 -10.87
C GLU A 101 -6.85 -12.02 -12.13
N LEU A 102 -5.62 -11.50 -12.07
CA LEU A 102 -4.94 -10.81 -13.18
C LEU A 102 -3.40 -10.74 -13.05
N PRO A 103 -2.63 -10.73 -14.17
CA PRO A 103 -1.17 -10.57 -14.16
C PRO A 103 -0.71 -9.09 -14.06
N LEU A 104 -1.44 -8.26 -13.32
CA LEU A 104 -0.99 -6.89 -13.03
C LEU A 104 0.07 -6.95 -11.92
N ARG A 105 1.06 -6.05 -11.94
CA ARG A 105 2.04 -5.86 -10.86
C ARG A 105 2.16 -4.37 -10.60
N LEU A 106 1.75 -3.94 -9.41
CA LEU A 106 1.92 -2.56 -8.99
C LEU A 106 3.17 -2.46 -8.12
N LEU A 107 4.25 -1.92 -8.70
CA LEU A 107 5.43 -1.62 -7.90
C LEU A 107 5.18 -0.34 -7.11
N ILE A 108 5.54 -0.39 -5.82
CA ILE A 108 5.48 0.73 -4.91
C ILE A 108 6.85 0.98 -4.31
N THR A 109 7.15 2.24 -4.02
CA THR A 109 8.38 2.61 -3.34
C THR A 109 8.22 3.93 -2.59
N PRO A 110 8.71 4.04 -1.34
CA PRO A 110 8.90 5.32 -0.68
C PRO A 110 10.29 5.91 -1.04
N LYS A 111 10.30 7.10 -1.64
CA LYS A 111 11.49 7.94 -1.76
C LYS A 111 11.74 8.73 -0.49
N PHE A 112 13.01 8.94 -0.17
CA PHE A 112 13.38 9.93 0.83
C PHE A 112 13.11 11.34 0.29
N LEU A 113 12.78 12.26 1.18
CA LEU A 113 12.77 13.68 0.87
C LEU A 113 14.08 14.33 1.31
N PRO A 114 14.48 15.45 0.65
CA PRO A 114 15.52 16.34 1.16
C PRO A 114 15.17 16.78 2.58
N ILE A 115 16.14 17.33 3.32
CA ILE A 115 16.12 17.68 4.75
C ILE A 115 14.92 18.57 5.16
N THR A 116 13.71 18.03 5.12
CA THR A 116 12.47 18.64 5.58
C THR A 116 12.16 18.01 6.93
N CYS A 117 11.99 18.84 7.95
CA CYS A 117 11.94 18.49 9.38
C CYS A 117 10.73 17.66 9.84
N THR A 118 10.26 16.71 9.06
CA THR A 118 9.06 15.93 9.37
C THR A 118 9.36 14.44 9.43
N CYS A 119 8.99 13.83 10.55
CA CYS A 119 9.08 12.41 10.81
C CYS A 119 8.10 11.64 9.94
N ASN A 120 8.58 10.93 8.91
CA ASN A 120 7.72 10.13 8.04
C ASN A 120 7.36 8.80 8.69
N ILE A 121 6.33 8.79 9.54
CA ILE A 121 5.75 7.56 10.06
C ILE A 121 4.65 7.09 9.11
N LYS A 122 4.90 5.99 8.43
CA LYS A 122 3.94 5.32 7.55
C LYS A 122 3.56 3.98 8.19
N CYS A 123 2.34 3.87 8.69
CA CYS A 123 1.84 2.63 9.28
C CYS A 123 0.90 1.94 8.30
N SER A 124 1.27 0.74 7.88
CA SER A 124 0.44 -0.14 7.05
C SER A 124 -0.06 -1.32 7.86
N VAL A 125 -1.28 -1.76 7.53
CA VAL A 125 -1.74 -3.11 7.82
C VAL A 125 -1.65 -3.90 6.53
N ILE A 126 -0.87 -4.96 6.58
CA ILE A 126 -0.48 -5.83 5.47
C ILE A 126 -1.14 -7.20 5.67
#